data_AF-A0A4U9J0S9-F1
#
_entry.id   AF-A0A4U9J0S9-F1
#
_cell.length_a   1.000
_cell.length_b   1.000
_cell.length_c   1.000
_cell.angle_alpha   90.00
_cell.angle_beta   90.00
_cell.angle_gamma   90.00
#
_symmetry.space_group_name_H-M   'P 1'
#
loop_
_entity.id
_entity.type
_entity.pdbx_description
1 polymer ?
#
loop_
_entity_poly.entity_id
_entity_poly.type
_entity_poly.pdbx_seq_one_letter_code
_entity_poly.pdbx_strand_id
1 'polypeptide(L)'
;MLCNTEGDEQRMNRNLETLMQKRVDGLLLLCTETHQPSPEIMQRYPSVPTVMMDWAPFDGTSDLIQDNSLLGGDMATQQSD
;
A
#
# COMPACT_ATOMS: atom_id res chain seq x y z
N MET A 1 3.73 13.03 -6.25
CA MET A 1 5.11 12.49 -6.13
C MET A 1 4.98 10.99 -6.22
N LEU A 2 5.82 10.31 -6.99
CA LEU A 2 5.84 8.86 -7.09
C LEU A 2 7.15 8.35 -6.48
N CYS A 3 7.07 7.33 -5.63
CA CYS A 3 8.19 6.76 -4.92
C CYS A 3 8.23 5.24 -5.19
N ASN A 4 9.34 4.74 -5.72
CA ASN A 4 9.56 3.30 -5.83
C ASN A 4 10.34 2.82 -4.60
N THR A 5 9.86 1.76 -3.98
CA THR A 5 10.52 1.15 -2.82
C THR A 5 11.47 0.04 -3.22
N GLU A 6 11.32 -0.58 -4.40
CA GLU A 6 12.08 -1.77 -4.82
C GLU A 6 12.05 -2.90 -3.76
N GLY A 7 11.00 -2.96 -2.95
CA GLY A 7 10.91 -3.90 -1.83
C GLY A 7 11.85 -3.57 -0.66
N ASP A 8 12.40 -2.36 -0.59
CA ASP A 8 13.27 -1.91 0.50
C ASP A 8 12.46 -1.08 1.52
N GLU A 9 12.35 -1.61 2.73
CA GLU A 9 11.63 -0.98 3.85
C GLU A 9 12.23 0.38 4.24
N GLN A 10 13.56 0.51 4.25
CA GLN A 10 14.20 1.77 4.63
C GLN A 10 13.94 2.86 3.59
N ARG A 11 13.86 2.50 2.30
CA ARG A 11 13.44 3.43 1.24
C ARG A 11 11.99 3.82 1.40
N MET A 12 11.10 2.86 1.70
CA MET A 12 9.70 3.13 1.97
C MET A 12 9.53 4.14 3.12
N ASN A 13 10.17 3.89 4.26
CA ASN A 13 10.07 4.76 5.43
C ASN A 13 10.58 6.19 5.17
N ARG A 14 11.71 6.33 4.46
CA ARG A 14 12.25 7.66 4.06
C ARG A 14 11.34 8.40 3.08
N ASN A 15 10.74 7.67 2.13
CA ASN A 15 9.78 8.24 1.19
C ASN A 15 8.51 8.72 1.91
N LEU A 16 7.99 7.92 2.85
CA LEU A 16 6.86 8.30 3.69
C LEU A 16 7.16 9.58 4.48
N GLU A 17 8.29 9.65 5.18
CA GLU A 17 8.69 10.86 5.91
C GLU A 17 8.75 12.10 5.00
N THR A 18 9.32 11.95 3.80
CA THR A 18 9.43 13.05 2.83
C THR A 18 8.06 13.54 2.36
N LEU A 19 7.13 12.63 2.09
CA LEU A 19 5.76 12.96 1.68
C LEU A 19 5.02 13.70 2.80
N MET A 20 5.19 13.25 4.04
CA MET A 20 4.58 13.89 5.22
C MET A 20 5.14 15.29 5.47
N GLN A 21 6.46 15.47 5.33
CA GLN A 21 7.10 16.79 5.41
C GLN A 21 6.58 17.76 4.33
N LYS A 22 6.24 17.24 3.15
CA LYS A 22 5.64 18.02 2.05
C LYS A 22 4.16 18.34 2.25
N ARG A 23 3.52 17.82 3.31
CA ARG A 23 2.09 18.00 3.62
C ARG A 23 1.18 17.61 2.46
N VAL A 24 1.39 16.41 1.92
CA VAL A 24 0.48 15.86 0.91
C VAL A 24 -0.93 15.68 1.48
N ASP A 25 -1.94 15.84 0.63
CA ASP A 25 -3.36 15.73 1.03
C ASP A 25 -3.86 14.28 1.15
N GLY A 26 -3.07 13.30 0.69
CA GLY A 26 -3.42 11.90 0.74
C GLY A 26 -2.30 10.99 0.22
N LEU A 27 -2.43 9.70 0.51
CA LEU A 27 -1.45 8.69 0.17
C LEU A 27 -2.11 7.46 -0.45
N LEU A 28 -1.55 7.00 -1.57
CA LEU A 28 -1.87 5.71 -2.16
C LEU A 28 -0.65 4.80 -2.00
N LEU A 29 -0.79 3.72 -1.24
CA LEU A 29 0.26 2.76 -0.97
C LEU A 29 0.02 1.47 -1.74
N LEU A 30 0.98 1.14 -2.61
CA LEU A 30 1.05 -0.16 -3.24
C LEU A 30 2.07 -0.97 -2.44
N CYS A 31 1.57 -1.88 -1.61
CA CYS A 31 2.41 -2.76 -0.81
C CYS A 31 2.62 -4.07 -1.57
N THR A 32 3.85 -4.56 -1.54
CA THR A 32 4.11 -5.96 -1.89
C THR A 32 3.97 -6.81 -0.63
N GLU A 33 3.68 -8.10 -0.78
CA GLU A 33 3.41 -9.04 0.34
C GLU A 33 4.48 -9.04 1.44
N THR A 34 5.70 -8.59 1.13
CA THR A 34 6.86 -8.69 2.00
C THR A 34 7.11 -7.47 2.88
N HIS A 35 6.57 -6.29 2.56
CA HIS A 35 6.95 -5.04 3.22
C HIS A 35 5.76 -4.11 3.45
N GLN A 36 5.16 -4.18 4.64
CA GLN A 36 4.13 -3.23 5.09
C GLN A 36 4.77 -1.94 5.61
N PRO A 37 4.09 -0.78 5.48
CA PRO A 37 4.54 0.45 6.10
C PRO A 37 4.57 0.28 7.63
N SER A 38 5.58 0.88 8.27
CA SER A 38 5.65 0.87 9.72
C SER A 38 4.38 1.49 10.35
N PRO A 39 3.68 0.76 11.24
CA PRO A 39 2.50 1.27 11.93
C PRO A 39 2.79 2.56 12.69
N GLU A 40 4.00 2.72 13.22
CA GLU A 40 4.42 3.93 13.94
C GLU A 40 4.41 5.17 13.05
N ILE A 41 4.79 5.04 11.77
CA ILE A 41 4.79 6.15 10.81
C ILE A 41 3.34 6.51 10.47
N MET A 42 2.48 5.51 10.25
CA MET A 42 1.07 5.73 9.95
C MET A 42 0.33 6.40 11.13
N GLN A 43 0.58 5.94 12.35
CA GLN A 43 -0.01 6.53 13.57
C GLN A 43 0.48 7.95 13.85
N ARG A 44 1.67 8.33 13.39
CA ARG A 44 2.21 9.69 13.57
C ARG A 44 1.49 10.73 12.72
N TYR A 45 0.80 10.31 11.66
CA TYR A 45 0.10 11.21 10.74
C TYR A 45 -1.34 10.74 10.45
N PRO A 46 -2.20 10.63 11.49
CA PRO A 46 -3.54 10.05 11.35
C PRO A 46 -4.49 10.91 10.52
N SER A 47 -4.14 12.17 10.26
CA SER A 47 -4.94 13.11 9.46
C SER A 47 -4.76 12.96 7.95
N VAL A 48 -3.75 12.21 7.48
CA VAL A 48 -3.52 12.03 6.05
C VAL A 48 -4.29 10.78 5.59
N PRO A 49 -5.34 10.93 4.76
CA PRO A 49 -6.10 9.78 4.28
C PRO A 49 -5.18 8.87 3.46
N THR A 50 -5.16 7.59 3.82
CA THR A 50 -4.29 6.59 3.23
C THR A 50 -5.14 5.45 2.69
N VAL A 51 -4.93 5.14 1.41
CA VAL A 51 -5.55 4.00 0.73
C VAL A 51 -4.46 2.99 0.42
N MET A 52 -4.68 1.73 0.79
CA MET A 52 -3.78 0.62 0.48
C MET A 52 -4.32 -0.18 -0.70
N MET A 53 -3.43 -0.64 -1.56
CA MET A 53 -3.76 -1.39 -2.76
C MET A 53 -3.12 -2.79 -2.75
N ASP A 54 -3.82 -3.76 -3.34
CA ASP A 54 -3.48 -5.18 -3.56
C ASP A 54 -3.43 -6.09 -2.33
N TRP A 55 -2.90 -5.67 -1.18
CA TRP A 55 -2.72 -6.59 -0.05
C TRP A 55 -3.39 -6.17 1.26
N ALA A 56 -4.07 -7.14 1.89
CA ALA A 56 -4.61 -7.10 3.25
C ALA A 56 -4.15 -8.39 3.98
N PRO A 57 -3.68 -8.31 5.23
CA PRO A 57 -4.45 -7.74 6.31
C PRO A 57 -3.72 -6.56 6.93
N PHE A 58 -4.18 -5.36 6.63
CA PHE A 58 -3.91 -4.22 7.48
C PHE A 58 -5.09 -4.09 8.44
N ASP A 59 -4.82 -4.18 9.74
CA ASP A 59 -5.79 -4.02 10.82
C ASP A 59 -6.05 -2.54 11.15
N GLY A 60 -5.46 -1.61 10.39
CA GLY A 60 -5.62 -0.19 10.56
C GLY A 60 -6.85 0.40 9.87
N THR A 61 -7.12 1.67 10.15
CA THR A 61 -8.31 2.42 9.69
C THR A 61 -8.22 2.90 8.23
N SER A 62 -7.38 2.27 7.40
CA SER A 62 -7.14 2.68 6.02
C SER A 62 -8.14 2.05 5.07
N ASP A 63 -8.58 2.80 4.06
CA ASP A 63 -9.40 2.25 2.99
C ASP A 63 -8.56 1.28 2.13
N LEU A 64 -9.20 0.24 1.61
CA LEU A 64 -8.55 -0.83 0.85
C LEU A 64 -9.12 -0.91 -0.57
N ILE A 65 -8.22 -0.96 -1.54
CA ILE A 65 -8.53 -1.31 -2.93
C ILE A 65 -7.91 -2.69 -3.19
N GLN A 66 -8.74 -3.68 -3.45
CA GLN A 66 -8.31 -5.06 -3.67
C GLN A 66 -8.73 -5.54 -5.06
N ASP A 67 -7.90 -6.38 -5.66
CA ASP A 67 -8.29 -7.15 -6.83
C ASP A 67 -9.11 -8.38 -6.42
N ASN A 68 -9.83 -8.96 -7.38
CA ASN A 68 -10.51 -10.24 -7.17
C ASN A 68 -9.63 -11.36 -7.72
N SER A 69 -8.46 -11.57 -7.11
CA SER A 69 -7.44 -12.49 -7.62
C SER A 69 -7.95 -13.93 -7.74
N LEU A 70 -8.90 -14.33 -6.88
CA LEU A 70 -9.55 -15.64 -6.97
C LEU A 70 -10.33 -15.79 -8.28
N LEU A 71 -11.26 -14.88 -8.56
CA LEU A 71 -12.04 -14.89 -9.80
C LEU A 71 -11.13 -14.76 -11.02
N GLY A 72 -10.10 -13.91 -10.93
CA GLY A 72 -9.11 -13.74 -11.99
C GLY A 72 -8.34 -15.03 -12.27
N GLY A 73 -7.95 -15.76 -11.23
CA GLY A 73 -7.29 -17.06 -11.33
C GLY A 73 -8.19 -18.13 -11.97
N ASP A 74 -9.44 -18.22 -11.53
CA ASP A 74 -10.42 -19.16 -12.10
C ASP A 74 -10.61 -18.90 -13.60
N MET A 75 -10.82 -17.64 -14.00
CA MET A 75 -10.97 -17.27 -15.41
C MET A 75 -9.73 -17.62 -16.24
N ALA A 76 -8.52 -17.49 -15.69
CA ALA A 76 -7.28 -17.81 -16.39
C ALA A 76 -7.16 -19.31 -16.68
N THR A 77 -7.60 -20.18 -15.77
CA THR A 77 -7.60 -21.63 -16.01
C THR A 77 -8.59 -22.04 -17.09
N GLN A 78 -9.75 -21.36 -17.17
CA GLN A 78 -10.78 -21.64 -18.18
C GLN A 78 -10.42 -21.20 -19.60
N GLN A 79 -9.44 -20.30 -19.77
CA GLN A 79 -8.97 -19.83 -21.08
C GLN A 79 -7.82 -20.68 -21.66
N SER A 80 -7.40 -21.73 -20.94
CA SER A 80 -6.29 -22.60 -21.36
C SER A 80 -6.76 -23.90 -22.04
N ASP A 81 -8.07 -24.09 -22.20
CA ASP A 81 -8.73 -25.19 -22.95
C ASP A 81 -9.20 -24.71 -24.33
#